data_AF-A0AAW4PYR5-F1
#
_entry.id   AF-A0AAW4PYR5-F1
#
_cell.length_a   1.000
_cell.length_b   1.000
_cell.length_c   1.000
_cell.angle_alpha   90.00
_cell.angle_beta   90.00
_cell.angle_gamma   90.00
#
_symmetry.space_group_name_H-M   'P 1'
#
loop_
_entity.id
_entity.type
_entity.pdbx_description
1 polymer ?
#
loop_
_entity_poly.entity_id
_entity_poly.type
_entity_poly.pdbx_seq_one_letter_code
_entity_poly.pdbx_strand_id
1 'polypeptide(L)'
;MTDEHVVLELPDSVHDADRVIPQDLIEFGQTARNWFCWDLEQKQPRAPFNDGYAGTVKWGRDSVSWDNRVGGRFGDVMEALNGTVNGHVDPTWYWGMTDNGEAVEPHPLYPMVIVPHADFQPDDGPLMLVDLDDVIDVQDDGTGVMTREVWDIIQSLGGYAELSRSMTGAHVFVKGRIPGDVDGREIMEDLNDGGQVEIYGYPANGRVIGTTWLHIEDTPRHAVPEAQDVIDELVDEYVDDEDQLSDQEQADAVIERYTSQIRGGQSSSSRSKYYDLDPVPIANTGPFRKYGKNGQGPHPVHGATTSHDNPGPDDKDSTNFGVDSQNGWKCWAHDDGGGALQLIAVLEGIRDCGSAADVMQDPEDALRVCLAARDEYSSDLDDAAPPTVALKGVCTVQNLDFPDDGPLDSGTYEIARGLFDAMNFSSRDEEERW
;
A
#
# COMPACT_ATOMS: atom_id res chain seq x y z
N MET A 1 10.44 -40.29 -12.87
CA MET A 1 9.46 -40.43 -11.78
C MET A 1 9.42 -41.89 -11.36
N THR A 2 9.66 -42.14 -10.08
CA THR A 2 9.31 -43.40 -9.41
C THR A 2 8.10 -43.15 -8.52
N ASP A 3 7.61 -44.17 -7.83
CA ASP A 3 6.52 -44.01 -6.86
C ASP A 3 6.96 -43.19 -5.62
N GLU A 4 8.27 -42.99 -5.43
CA GLU A 4 8.84 -42.33 -4.23
C GLU A 4 9.49 -40.97 -4.54
N HIS A 5 10.00 -40.74 -5.76
CA HIS A 5 10.77 -39.54 -6.08
C HIS A 5 10.56 -39.06 -7.53
N VAL A 6 10.77 -37.76 -7.72
CA VAL A 6 10.87 -37.10 -9.03
C VAL A 6 12.31 -36.63 -9.24
N VAL A 7 12.82 -36.83 -10.46
CA VAL A 7 14.17 -36.41 -10.85
C VAL A 7 14.02 -35.22 -11.78
N LEU A 8 14.73 -34.13 -11.45
CA LEU A 8 14.75 -32.87 -12.17
C LEU A 8 16.10 -32.71 -12.87
N GLU A 9 16.10 -32.14 -14.07
CA GLU A 9 17.32 -31.68 -14.72
C GLU A 9 17.66 -30.29 -14.18
N LEU A 10 18.87 -30.11 -13.65
CA LEU A 10 19.32 -28.85 -13.05
C LEU A 10 20.41 -28.22 -13.93
N PRO A 11 20.39 -26.89 -14.13
CA PRO A 11 21.51 -26.23 -14.77
C PRO A 11 22.73 -26.20 -13.84
N ASP A 12 23.94 -26.05 -14.41
CA ASP A 12 25.18 -25.85 -13.64
C ASP A 12 25.11 -24.60 -12.75
N SER A 13 24.28 -23.62 -13.14
CA SER A 13 24.10 -22.36 -12.45
C SER A 13 22.72 -21.77 -12.75
N VAL A 14 22.11 -21.13 -11.75
CA VAL A 14 20.87 -20.36 -11.93
C VAL A 14 21.01 -19.22 -12.94
N HIS A 15 22.24 -18.78 -13.25
CA HIS A 15 22.48 -17.77 -14.28
C HIS A 15 22.25 -18.31 -15.71
N ASP A 16 22.44 -19.62 -15.93
CA ASP A 16 22.36 -20.28 -17.23
C ASP A 16 20.94 -20.81 -17.57
N ALA A 17 19.96 -20.50 -16.72
CA ALA A 17 18.56 -20.91 -16.83
C ALA A 17 17.83 -20.36 -18.07
N ASP A 18 16.99 -21.19 -18.70
CA ASP A 18 15.94 -20.73 -19.60
C ASP A 18 14.78 -20.16 -18.78
N ARG A 19 14.63 -18.83 -18.81
CA ARG A 19 13.72 -18.11 -17.92
C ARG A 19 12.31 -18.03 -18.49
N VAL A 20 11.33 -18.47 -17.70
CA VAL A 20 9.92 -18.38 -18.04
C VAL A 20 9.21 -17.48 -17.04
N ILE A 21 8.55 -16.43 -17.55
CA ILE A 21 7.77 -15.52 -16.72
C ILE A 21 6.28 -15.78 -16.98
N PRO A 22 5.49 -16.17 -15.98
CA PRO A 22 4.06 -16.40 -16.14
C PRO A 22 3.31 -15.16 -16.62
N GLN A 23 2.45 -15.32 -17.62
CA GLN A 23 1.61 -14.25 -18.14
C GLN A 23 0.66 -13.71 -17.05
N ASP A 24 0.10 -14.60 -16.23
CA ASP A 24 -0.80 -14.21 -15.14
C ASP A 24 -0.11 -13.31 -14.11
N LEU A 25 1.18 -13.52 -13.81
CA LEU A 25 1.96 -12.62 -12.92
C LEU A 25 2.22 -11.26 -13.57
N ILE A 26 2.46 -11.23 -14.87
CA ILE A 26 2.63 -9.97 -15.62
C ILE A 26 1.34 -9.15 -15.57
N GLU A 27 0.19 -9.80 -15.73
CA GLU A 27 -1.13 -9.18 -15.70
C GLU A 27 -1.48 -8.70 -14.29
N PHE A 28 -1.30 -9.55 -13.28
CA PHE A 28 -1.46 -9.20 -11.87
C PHE A 28 -0.64 -7.95 -11.49
N GLY A 29 0.63 -7.91 -11.93
CA GLY A 29 1.53 -6.80 -11.66
C GLY A 29 1.20 -5.49 -12.37
N GLN A 30 0.31 -5.47 -13.36
CA GLN A 30 -0.16 -4.21 -13.96
C GLN A 30 -0.91 -3.34 -12.95
N THR A 31 -1.67 -3.99 -12.07
CA THR A 31 -2.46 -3.37 -11.00
C THR A 31 -1.67 -3.34 -9.70
N ALA A 32 -1.03 -4.45 -9.33
CA ALA A 32 -0.30 -4.57 -8.07
C ALA A 32 1.02 -3.77 -8.05
N ARG A 33 1.61 -3.45 -9.20
CA ARG A 33 2.91 -2.77 -9.33
C ARG A 33 3.99 -3.36 -8.40
N ASN A 34 4.09 -4.68 -8.40
CA ASN A 34 4.92 -5.47 -7.51
C ASN A 34 6.16 -6.04 -8.23
N TRP A 35 6.58 -5.41 -9.33
CA TRP A 35 7.78 -5.79 -10.09
C TRP A 35 8.98 -4.91 -9.74
N PHE A 36 10.13 -5.55 -9.60
CA PHE A 36 11.41 -4.96 -9.20
C PHE A 36 12.55 -5.56 -10.02
N CYS A 37 13.77 -5.07 -9.76
CA CYS A 37 14.98 -5.77 -10.13
C CYS A 37 15.71 -6.35 -8.93
N TRP A 38 16.56 -7.34 -9.17
CA TRP A 38 17.42 -7.93 -8.16
C TRP A 38 18.67 -8.54 -8.79
N ASP A 39 19.74 -8.68 -8.01
CA ASP A 39 21.07 -9.08 -8.49
C ASP A 39 21.35 -10.59 -8.36
N LEU A 40 20.34 -11.41 -8.03
CA LEU A 40 20.44 -12.83 -7.68
C LEU A 40 21.40 -13.17 -6.52
N GLU A 41 22.23 -12.27 -6.02
CA GLU A 41 23.16 -12.54 -4.92
C GLU A 41 22.52 -12.25 -3.58
N GLN A 42 21.76 -11.15 -3.51
CA GLN A 42 21.09 -10.70 -2.30
C GLN A 42 19.58 -10.78 -2.50
N LYS A 43 18.86 -11.31 -1.50
CA LYS A 43 17.39 -11.26 -1.43
C LYS A 43 16.93 -9.82 -1.11
N GLN A 44 17.32 -8.85 -1.94
CA GLN A 44 17.07 -7.41 -1.75
C GLN A 44 16.56 -6.79 -3.07
N PRO A 45 15.33 -6.25 -3.09
CA PRO A 45 14.82 -5.60 -4.30
C PRO A 45 15.58 -4.30 -4.58
N ARG A 46 15.65 -3.96 -5.86
CA ARG A 46 16.23 -2.74 -6.42
C ARG A 46 15.20 -2.11 -7.37
N ALA A 47 15.14 -0.78 -7.38
CA ALA A 47 14.26 -0.05 -8.30
C ALA A 47 15.07 0.39 -9.51
N PRO A 48 14.64 0.07 -10.74
CA PRO A 48 15.20 0.74 -11.90
C PRO A 48 14.06 1.29 -12.74
N PHE A 49 13.50 2.42 -12.32
CA PHE A 49 12.65 3.24 -13.18
C PHE A 49 12.90 4.75 -12.99
N ASN A 50 13.99 5.12 -12.29
CA ASN A 50 14.42 6.49 -12.07
C ASN A 50 15.67 6.84 -12.91
N ASP A 51 15.68 6.48 -14.21
CA ASP A 51 16.68 6.90 -15.20
C ASP A 51 18.12 7.01 -14.67
N GLY A 52 18.71 5.88 -14.25
CA GLY A 52 20.10 5.84 -13.76
C GLY A 52 20.28 5.48 -12.28
N TYR A 53 19.31 4.85 -11.64
CA TYR A 53 19.41 4.37 -10.25
C TYR A 53 19.17 2.85 -10.20
N ALA A 54 20.03 2.14 -9.46
CA ALA A 54 20.00 0.69 -9.22
C ALA A 54 20.15 0.34 -7.73
N GLY A 55 19.93 1.33 -6.86
CA GLY A 55 20.08 1.16 -5.43
C GLY A 55 19.01 0.28 -4.81
N THR A 56 19.28 -0.17 -3.59
CA THR A 56 18.38 -1.03 -2.84
C THR A 56 17.09 -0.29 -2.47
N VAL A 57 15.99 -1.03 -2.53
CA VAL A 57 14.68 -0.55 -2.13
C VAL A 57 14.31 -1.18 -0.81
N LYS A 58 13.78 -0.37 0.11
CA LYS A 58 13.12 -0.91 1.30
C LYS A 58 11.73 -1.38 0.93
N TRP A 59 11.44 -2.63 1.26
CA TRP A 59 10.12 -3.21 1.15
C TRP A 59 9.61 -3.56 2.54
N GLY A 60 8.49 -2.99 2.92
CA GLY A 60 7.86 -3.12 4.23
C GLY A 60 6.72 -2.11 4.31
N ARG A 61 5.68 -2.41 5.09
CA ARG A 61 4.42 -1.64 5.09
C ARG A 61 4.64 -0.14 5.31
N ASP A 62 5.56 0.22 6.21
CA ASP A 62 5.90 1.61 6.54
C ASP A 62 6.72 2.34 5.46
N SER A 63 7.21 1.60 4.45
CA SER A 63 8.08 2.10 3.38
C SER A 63 7.36 2.23 2.04
N VAL A 64 6.08 1.85 1.95
CA VAL A 64 5.31 1.86 0.69
C VAL A 64 3.92 2.48 0.91
N SER A 65 3.46 3.29 -0.04
CA SER A 65 2.09 3.84 -0.05
C SER A 65 1.49 3.78 -1.45
N TRP A 66 0.18 4.01 -1.56
CA TRP A 66 -0.50 4.08 -2.86
C TRP A 66 0.05 5.21 -3.75
N ASP A 67 0.39 6.35 -3.14
CA ASP A 67 0.92 7.52 -3.85
C ASP A 67 2.42 7.41 -4.15
N ASN A 68 3.13 6.53 -3.43
CA ASN A 68 4.57 6.34 -3.57
C ASN A 68 4.91 4.84 -3.60
N ARG A 69 4.43 4.15 -4.65
CA ARG A 69 4.76 2.75 -4.88
C ARG A 69 6.19 2.65 -5.41
N VAL A 70 7.03 1.93 -4.66
CA VAL A 70 8.44 1.72 -5.03
C VAL A 70 8.62 0.57 -6.03
N GLY A 71 7.56 -0.22 -6.26
CA GLY A 71 7.50 -1.23 -7.32
C GLY A 71 6.86 -0.69 -8.60
N GLY A 72 7.24 -1.27 -9.73
CA GLY A 72 6.77 -0.92 -11.06
C GLY A 72 5.87 -1.99 -11.68
N ARG A 73 5.45 -1.74 -12.92
CA ARG A 73 4.88 -2.77 -13.79
C ARG A 73 6.01 -3.60 -14.40
N PHE A 74 5.67 -4.79 -14.88
CA PHE A 74 6.64 -5.63 -15.60
C PHE A 74 7.28 -4.89 -16.78
N GLY A 75 6.49 -4.12 -17.55
CA GLY A 75 7.00 -3.33 -18.67
C GLY A 75 8.07 -2.30 -18.27
N ASP A 76 7.89 -1.64 -17.13
CA ASP A 76 8.83 -0.63 -16.61
C ASP A 76 10.17 -1.29 -16.24
N VAL A 77 10.10 -2.45 -15.56
CA VAL A 77 11.28 -3.26 -15.21
C VAL A 77 11.98 -3.74 -16.47
N MET A 78 11.24 -4.25 -17.44
CA MET A 78 11.82 -4.76 -18.69
C MET A 78 12.44 -3.65 -19.53
N GLU A 79 11.85 -2.45 -19.57
CA GLU A 79 12.44 -1.29 -20.24
C GLU A 79 13.81 -0.96 -19.62
N ALA A 80 13.89 -0.92 -18.29
CA ALA A 80 15.14 -0.65 -17.60
C ALA A 80 16.17 -1.76 -17.79
N LEU A 81 15.74 -3.01 -17.89
CA LEU A 81 16.60 -4.15 -18.23
C LEU A 81 16.88 -4.26 -19.73
N ASN A 82 16.67 -3.20 -20.52
CA ASN A 82 16.90 -3.19 -21.97
C ASN A 82 16.21 -4.37 -22.71
N GLY A 83 15.01 -4.74 -22.24
CA GLY A 83 14.18 -5.81 -22.76
C GLY A 83 14.69 -7.23 -22.47
N THR A 84 15.73 -7.43 -21.67
CA THR A 84 16.25 -8.77 -21.35
C THR A 84 15.78 -9.28 -19.99
N VAL A 85 15.39 -10.55 -19.93
CA VAL A 85 15.14 -11.29 -18.69
C VAL A 85 16.40 -11.99 -18.17
N ASN A 86 17.46 -12.04 -18.98
CA ASN A 86 18.69 -12.80 -18.74
C ASN A 86 19.83 -11.91 -18.22
N GLY A 87 19.54 -11.09 -17.23
CA GLY A 87 20.53 -10.23 -16.59
C GLY A 87 20.89 -9.00 -17.42
N HIS A 88 20.83 -7.81 -16.82
CA HIS A 88 21.33 -6.58 -17.41
C HIS A 88 22.20 -5.81 -16.42
N VAL A 89 23.32 -5.29 -16.91
CA VAL A 89 24.17 -4.36 -16.15
C VAL A 89 24.27 -3.07 -16.95
N ASP A 90 23.80 -1.98 -16.36
CA ASP A 90 24.17 -0.65 -16.81
C ASP A 90 25.20 -0.05 -15.84
N PRO A 91 26.48 0.05 -16.25
CA PRO A 91 27.53 0.59 -15.40
C PRO A 91 27.38 2.10 -15.15
N THR A 92 26.46 2.78 -15.85
CA THR A 92 26.18 4.21 -15.63
C THR A 92 25.18 4.45 -14.51
N TRP A 93 24.47 3.41 -14.06
CA TRP A 93 23.54 3.53 -12.95
C TRP A 93 24.26 3.79 -11.62
N TYR A 94 23.58 4.45 -10.69
CA TYR A 94 24.03 4.59 -9.33
C TYR A 94 23.62 3.35 -8.51
N TRP A 95 24.60 2.56 -8.08
CA TRP A 95 24.41 1.29 -7.35
C TRP A 95 24.38 1.42 -5.83
N GLY A 96 24.56 2.64 -5.31
CA GLY A 96 24.70 2.91 -3.89
C GLY A 96 26.16 2.86 -3.42
N MET A 97 26.31 2.96 -2.10
CA MET A 97 27.58 2.81 -1.40
C MET A 97 27.46 1.66 -0.39
N THR A 98 28.56 0.97 -0.13
CA THR A 98 28.70 0.04 0.99
C THR A 98 28.67 0.80 2.32
N ASP A 99 28.54 0.08 3.44
CA ASP A 99 28.60 0.68 4.79
C ASP A 99 29.92 1.41 5.07
N ASN A 100 30.98 1.07 4.33
CA ASN A 100 32.30 1.70 4.42
C ASN A 100 32.44 2.93 3.49
N GLY A 101 31.38 3.30 2.77
CA GLY A 101 31.36 4.43 1.85
C GLY A 101 32.01 4.16 0.49
N GLU A 102 32.22 2.88 0.13
CA GLU A 102 32.75 2.49 -1.18
C GLU A 102 31.61 2.28 -2.18
N ALA A 103 31.82 2.56 -3.47
CA ALA A 103 30.79 2.30 -4.47
C ALA A 103 30.50 0.79 -4.58
N VAL A 104 29.22 0.42 -4.62
CA VAL A 104 28.80 -0.98 -4.86
C VAL A 104 29.18 -1.38 -6.29
N GLU A 105 29.74 -2.59 -6.45
CA GLU A 105 30.08 -3.14 -7.75
C GLU A 105 28.80 -3.50 -8.55
N PRO A 106 28.69 -3.10 -9.83
CA PRO A 106 27.54 -3.44 -10.66
C PRO A 106 27.42 -4.94 -10.95
N HIS A 107 26.28 -5.54 -10.63
CA HIS A 107 25.98 -6.96 -10.89
C HIS A 107 24.79 -7.12 -11.85
N PRO A 108 24.68 -8.23 -12.62
CA PRO A 108 23.53 -8.44 -13.50
C PRO A 108 22.21 -8.38 -12.74
N LEU A 109 21.29 -7.54 -13.21
CA LEU A 109 19.94 -7.41 -12.65
C LEU A 109 18.92 -8.20 -13.47
N TYR A 110 18.02 -8.86 -12.76
CA TYR A 110 16.98 -9.70 -13.31
C TYR A 110 15.61 -9.15 -12.90
N PRO A 111 14.52 -9.46 -13.62
CA PRO A 111 13.19 -9.12 -13.13
C PRO A 111 12.89 -9.90 -11.86
N MET A 112 12.17 -9.28 -10.94
CA MET A 112 11.76 -9.86 -9.68
C MET A 112 10.30 -9.51 -9.41
N VAL A 113 9.53 -10.49 -8.95
CA VAL A 113 8.19 -10.24 -8.39
C VAL A 113 8.24 -10.46 -6.89
N ILE A 114 7.41 -9.72 -6.17
CA ILE A 114 7.21 -9.93 -4.72
C ILE A 114 5.72 -10.10 -4.43
N VAL A 115 5.42 -10.78 -3.32
CA VAL A 115 4.04 -10.83 -2.82
C VAL A 115 3.71 -9.47 -2.23
N PRO A 116 2.71 -8.74 -2.77
CA PRO A 116 2.39 -7.40 -2.28
C PRO A 116 1.72 -7.47 -0.89
N HIS A 117 1.83 -6.39 -0.11
CA HIS A 117 1.01 -6.25 1.10
C HIS A 117 -0.48 -6.27 0.74
N ALA A 118 -1.32 -6.70 1.68
CA ALA A 118 -2.77 -6.79 1.52
C ALA A 118 -3.40 -5.54 0.89
N ASP A 119 -2.93 -4.35 1.27
CA ASP A 119 -3.44 -3.06 0.77
C ASP A 119 -3.13 -2.81 -0.72
N PHE A 120 -2.26 -3.61 -1.34
CA PHE A 120 -1.87 -3.49 -2.75
C PHE A 120 -2.23 -4.72 -3.59
N GLN A 121 -2.86 -5.73 -2.98
CA GLN A 121 -3.39 -6.90 -3.67
C GLN A 121 -4.63 -6.48 -4.49
N PRO A 122 -4.68 -6.81 -5.80
CA PRO A 122 -5.88 -6.66 -6.63
C PRO A 122 -7.08 -7.47 -6.12
N ASP A 123 -8.29 -7.05 -6.51
CA ASP A 123 -9.55 -7.70 -6.12
C ASP A 123 -9.80 -9.04 -6.83
N ASP A 124 -9.09 -9.34 -7.93
CA ASP A 124 -9.27 -10.53 -8.77
C ASP A 124 -8.53 -11.79 -8.25
N GLY A 125 -8.38 -11.89 -6.93
CA GLY A 125 -7.72 -12.99 -6.24
C GLY A 125 -6.33 -12.60 -5.73
N PRO A 126 -6.06 -12.71 -4.41
CA PRO A 126 -4.77 -12.29 -3.86
C PRO A 126 -3.67 -13.27 -4.28
N LEU A 127 -2.52 -12.73 -4.70
CA LEU A 127 -1.34 -13.51 -4.99
C LEU A 127 -0.76 -14.10 -3.70
N MET A 128 -0.44 -15.39 -3.77
CA MET A 128 0.29 -16.14 -2.75
C MET A 128 1.51 -16.82 -3.35
N LEU A 129 2.47 -17.13 -2.49
CA LEU A 129 3.60 -17.99 -2.75
C LEU A 129 3.57 -19.16 -1.76
N VAL A 130 3.72 -20.38 -2.27
CA VAL A 130 4.15 -21.54 -1.49
C VAL A 130 5.63 -21.75 -1.76
N ASP A 131 6.47 -21.57 -0.74
CA ASP A 131 7.92 -21.78 -0.76
C ASP A 131 8.22 -23.13 -0.13
N LEU A 132 8.91 -24.00 -0.86
CA LEU A 132 9.25 -25.36 -0.47
C LEU A 132 10.77 -25.39 -0.30
N ASP A 133 11.25 -25.26 0.93
CA ASP A 133 12.68 -25.08 1.23
C ASP A 133 13.38 -26.41 1.49
N ASP A 134 14.59 -26.55 0.96
CA ASP A 134 15.45 -27.75 1.09
C ASP A 134 14.75 -29.10 0.74
N VAL A 135 13.86 -29.07 -0.26
CA VAL A 135 13.09 -30.23 -0.76
C VAL A 135 13.72 -30.96 -1.96
N ILE A 136 14.87 -30.48 -2.45
CA ILE A 136 15.59 -31.03 -3.62
C ILE A 136 17.02 -31.37 -3.23
N ASP A 137 17.37 -32.65 -3.33
CA ASP A 137 18.75 -33.12 -3.17
C ASP A 137 19.51 -33.04 -4.50
N VAL A 138 20.37 -32.02 -4.61
CA VAL A 138 21.18 -31.74 -5.81
C VAL A 138 22.33 -32.73 -5.93
N GLN A 139 22.41 -33.42 -7.07
CA GLN A 139 23.42 -34.43 -7.36
C GLN A 139 24.58 -33.86 -8.19
N ASP A 140 25.75 -34.51 -8.09
CA ASP A 140 26.97 -34.13 -8.83
C ASP A 140 26.87 -34.34 -10.36
N ASP A 141 25.81 -35.01 -10.83
CA ASP A 141 25.59 -35.32 -12.26
C ASP A 141 24.67 -34.33 -12.98
N GLY A 142 24.30 -33.22 -12.33
CA GLY A 142 23.42 -32.19 -12.89
C GLY A 142 21.94 -32.51 -12.72
N THR A 143 21.59 -33.50 -11.89
CA THR A 143 20.20 -33.81 -11.56
C THR A 143 19.84 -33.41 -10.13
N GLY A 144 18.55 -33.21 -9.86
CA GLY A 144 18.00 -32.99 -8.53
C GLY A 144 16.97 -34.05 -8.20
N VAL A 145 16.95 -34.54 -6.96
CA VAL A 145 15.97 -35.52 -6.50
C VAL A 145 14.99 -34.85 -5.53
N MET A 146 13.72 -34.82 -5.91
CA MET A 146 12.60 -34.27 -5.12
C MET A 146 11.72 -35.41 -4.62
N THR A 147 11.22 -35.32 -3.39
CA THR A 147 10.30 -36.31 -2.82
C THR A 147 8.96 -36.31 -3.55
N ARG A 148 8.24 -37.45 -3.50
CA ARG A 148 6.92 -37.53 -4.12
C ARG A 148 5.90 -36.62 -3.43
N GLU A 149 5.98 -36.48 -2.11
CA GLU A 149 5.17 -35.56 -1.30
C GLU A 149 5.21 -34.13 -1.87
N VAL A 150 6.41 -33.57 -2.00
CA VAL A 150 6.63 -32.21 -2.51
C VAL A 150 6.09 -32.07 -3.94
N TRP A 151 6.32 -33.07 -4.79
CA TRP A 151 5.80 -33.05 -6.15
C TRP A 151 4.27 -33.05 -6.19
N ASP A 152 3.62 -33.85 -5.35
CA ASP A 152 2.17 -33.94 -5.28
C ASP A 152 1.56 -32.63 -4.74
N ILE A 153 2.24 -31.92 -3.83
CA ILE A 153 1.88 -30.56 -3.40
C ILE A 153 1.94 -29.60 -4.61
N ILE A 154 3.06 -29.55 -5.33
CA ILE A 154 3.25 -28.70 -6.52
C ILE A 154 2.16 -28.97 -7.57
N GLN A 155 1.86 -30.24 -7.83
CA GLN A 155 0.85 -30.64 -8.82
C GLN A 155 -0.57 -30.29 -8.37
N SER A 156 -0.88 -30.42 -7.08
CA SER A 156 -2.19 -30.08 -6.52
C SER A 156 -2.45 -28.58 -6.59
N LEU A 157 -1.44 -27.76 -6.27
CA LEU A 157 -1.50 -26.30 -6.45
C LEU A 157 -1.71 -25.91 -7.92
N GLY A 158 -1.14 -26.69 -8.86
CA GLY A 158 -1.40 -26.55 -10.29
C GLY A 158 -0.90 -25.23 -10.89
N GLY A 159 -0.04 -24.51 -10.17
CA GLY A 159 0.52 -23.23 -10.60
C GLY A 159 1.88 -23.35 -11.27
N TYR A 160 2.36 -22.23 -11.80
CA TYR A 160 3.76 -22.13 -12.21
C TYR A 160 4.67 -22.42 -11.02
N ALA A 161 5.64 -23.31 -11.25
CA ALA A 161 6.67 -23.63 -10.28
C ALA A 161 8.07 -23.35 -10.83
N GLU A 162 8.96 -22.88 -9.96
CA GLU A 162 10.37 -22.64 -10.27
C GLU A 162 11.29 -23.17 -9.20
N LEU A 163 12.55 -23.39 -9.58
CA LEU A 163 13.62 -23.70 -8.64
C LEU A 163 14.06 -22.44 -7.89
N SER A 164 14.28 -22.55 -6.59
CA SER A 164 14.82 -21.47 -5.80
C SER A 164 16.28 -21.18 -6.20
N ARG A 165 16.82 -20.04 -5.73
CA ARG A 165 18.20 -19.64 -6.04
C ARG A 165 19.26 -20.67 -5.61
N SER A 166 19.03 -21.39 -4.51
CA SER A 166 19.95 -22.45 -4.05
C SER A 166 19.86 -23.72 -4.89
N MET A 167 18.82 -23.85 -5.73
CA MET A 167 18.43 -25.08 -6.44
C MET A 167 18.02 -26.24 -5.51
N THR A 168 17.98 -26.01 -4.19
CA THR A 168 17.51 -26.98 -3.18
C THR A 168 16.04 -26.82 -2.85
N GLY A 169 15.43 -25.68 -3.20
CA GLY A 169 14.02 -25.40 -2.94
C GLY A 169 13.22 -25.16 -4.22
N ALA A 170 11.90 -25.02 -4.07
CA ALA A 170 10.97 -24.68 -5.14
C ALA A 170 9.96 -23.63 -4.71
N HIS A 171 9.54 -22.76 -5.63
CA HIS A 171 8.48 -21.78 -5.40
C HIS A 171 7.28 -22.11 -6.28
N VAL A 172 6.07 -22.03 -5.75
CA VAL A 172 4.82 -22.13 -6.53
C VAL A 172 3.98 -20.88 -6.31
N PHE A 173 3.55 -20.24 -7.41
CA PHE A 173 2.65 -19.10 -7.35
C PHE A 173 1.21 -19.53 -7.60
N VAL A 174 0.31 -19.10 -6.71
CA VAL A 174 -1.14 -19.33 -6.80
C VAL A 174 -1.91 -18.09 -6.35
N LYS A 175 -3.23 -18.09 -6.57
CA LYS A 175 -4.16 -17.14 -5.97
C LYS A 175 -4.94 -17.81 -4.85
N GLY A 176 -5.17 -17.08 -3.76
CA GLY A 176 -5.88 -17.57 -2.59
C GLY A 176 -5.72 -16.65 -1.37
N ARG A 177 -6.11 -17.16 -0.21
CA ARG A 177 -5.99 -16.50 1.09
C ARG A 177 -5.50 -17.51 2.12
N ILE A 178 -4.67 -17.05 3.05
CA ILE A 178 -4.35 -17.78 4.27
C ILE A 178 -5.67 -17.99 5.05
N PRO A 179 -5.97 -19.22 5.50
CA PRO A 179 -7.12 -19.53 6.34
C PRO A 179 -7.18 -18.67 7.61
N GLY A 180 -8.39 -18.33 8.06
CA GLY A 180 -8.59 -17.34 9.12
C GLY A 180 -8.17 -17.81 10.51
N ASP A 181 -8.09 -19.12 10.72
CA ASP A 181 -7.59 -19.80 11.91
C ASP A 181 -6.07 -19.78 12.04
N VAL A 182 -5.33 -19.41 11.00
CA VAL A 182 -3.86 -19.23 11.04
C VAL A 182 -3.42 -17.82 10.62
N ASP A 183 -4.37 -16.87 10.57
CA ASP A 183 -4.13 -15.48 10.17
C ASP A 183 -3.03 -14.81 11.05
N GLY A 184 -2.03 -14.22 10.41
CA GLY A 184 -0.92 -13.53 11.08
C GLY A 184 0.15 -14.45 11.66
N ARG A 185 0.01 -15.77 11.57
CA ARG A 185 1.05 -16.74 11.93
C ARG A 185 1.96 -17.02 10.73
N GLU A 186 3.23 -17.29 11.03
CA GLU A 186 4.17 -17.81 10.03
C GLU A 186 3.87 -19.29 9.87
N ILE A 187 3.41 -19.68 8.68
CA ILE A 187 3.25 -21.10 8.33
C ILE A 187 4.62 -21.54 7.83
N MET A 188 5.33 -22.31 8.64
CA MET A 188 6.63 -22.90 8.34
C MET A 188 6.69 -24.25 9.04
N GLU A 189 6.45 -25.31 8.28
CA GLU A 189 6.30 -26.66 8.85
C GLU A 189 7.21 -27.67 8.14
N ASP A 190 7.69 -28.64 8.91
CA ASP A 190 8.52 -29.72 8.38
C ASP A 190 7.66 -30.71 7.57
N LEU A 191 8.12 -31.08 6.37
CA LEU A 191 7.47 -32.10 5.55
C LEU A 191 7.86 -33.51 6.03
N ASN A 192 6.98 -34.50 5.79
CA ASN A 192 7.18 -35.86 6.29
C ASN A 192 8.45 -36.52 5.72
N ASP A 193 8.72 -36.28 4.43
CA ASP A 193 9.86 -36.84 3.72
C ASP A 193 11.06 -35.87 3.65
N GLY A 194 11.02 -34.77 4.40
CA GLY A 194 12.12 -33.81 4.55
C GLY A 194 11.95 -32.51 3.77
N GLY A 195 12.62 -31.46 4.25
CA GLY A 195 12.42 -30.08 3.81
C GLY A 195 11.26 -29.41 4.56
N GLN A 196 10.91 -28.20 4.13
CA GLN A 196 9.90 -27.37 4.80
C GLN A 196 8.93 -26.77 3.79
N VAL A 197 7.69 -26.52 4.24
CA VAL A 197 6.70 -25.75 3.49
C VAL A 197 6.44 -24.42 4.19
N GLU A 198 6.54 -23.33 3.45
CA GLU A 198 6.23 -21.99 3.90
C GLU A 198 5.15 -21.36 3.01
N ILE A 199 4.11 -20.77 3.62
CA ILE A 199 3.01 -20.15 2.87
C ILE A 199 2.98 -18.64 3.12
N TYR A 200 3.16 -17.85 2.06
CA TYR A 200 3.15 -16.39 2.11
C TYR A 200 2.04 -15.83 1.25
N GLY A 201 1.21 -14.96 1.80
CA GLY A 201 0.08 -14.42 1.05
C GLY A 201 -0.82 -13.51 1.83
N TYR A 202 -1.95 -13.16 1.24
CA TYR A 202 -2.98 -12.40 1.91
C TYR A 202 -3.60 -13.21 3.06
N PRO A 203 -3.93 -12.59 4.22
CA PRO A 203 -3.84 -11.16 4.53
C PRO A 203 -2.50 -10.75 5.17
N ALA A 204 -1.53 -11.67 5.30
CA ALA A 204 -0.23 -11.38 5.88
C ALA A 204 0.55 -10.29 5.12
N ASN A 205 1.60 -9.77 5.76
CA ASN A 205 2.45 -8.73 5.19
C ASN A 205 3.14 -9.22 3.91
N GLY A 206 3.33 -8.32 2.95
CA GLY A 206 4.03 -8.62 1.71
C GLY A 206 5.43 -9.17 1.95
N ARG A 207 5.86 -10.11 1.10
CA ARG A 207 7.11 -10.87 1.25
C ARG A 207 8.03 -10.60 0.06
N VAL A 208 9.29 -10.29 0.36
CA VAL A 208 10.38 -10.26 -0.62
C VAL A 208 10.75 -11.70 -0.94
N ILE A 209 10.73 -12.06 -2.23
CA ILE A 209 10.97 -13.43 -2.71
C ILE A 209 12.07 -13.40 -3.74
N GLY A 210 12.98 -14.36 -3.69
CA GLY A 210 14.00 -14.45 -4.72
C GLY A 210 13.54 -15.25 -5.94
N THR A 211 13.05 -14.60 -6.99
CA THR A 211 12.50 -15.30 -8.17
C THR A 211 13.49 -15.58 -9.29
N THR A 212 13.82 -16.84 -9.53
CA THR A 212 14.86 -17.24 -10.51
C THR A 212 14.33 -17.32 -11.94
N TRP A 213 13.02 -17.57 -12.09
CA TRP A 213 12.33 -17.91 -13.34
C TRP A 213 12.81 -19.21 -13.97
N LEU A 214 13.54 -20.04 -13.23
CA LEU A 214 14.00 -21.35 -13.65
C LEU A 214 12.85 -22.36 -13.49
N HIS A 215 12.03 -22.44 -14.54
CA HIS A 215 10.80 -23.24 -14.57
C HIS A 215 11.05 -24.72 -14.32
N ILE A 216 10.27 -25.32 -13.42
CA ILE A 216 10.27 -26.77 -13.23
C ILE A 216 9.42 -27.40 -14.33
N GLU A 217 10.01 -28.31 -15.12
CA GLU A 217 9.29 -29.02 -16.17
C GLU A 217 8.05 -29.74 -15.66
N ASP A 218 7.07 -29.98 -16.53
CA ASP A 218 5.78 -30.59 -16.20
C ASP A 218 4.90 -29.80 -15.21
N THR A 219 5.21 -28.53 -14.95
CA THR A 219 4.32 -27.56 -14.30
C THR A 219 3.84 -26.50 -15.30
N PRO A 220 2.68 -25.85 -15.08
CA PRO A 220 2.21 -24.80 -15.98
C PRO A 220 3.22 -23.65 -16.18
N ARG A 221 3.35 -23.18 -17.42
CA ARG A 221 4.31 -22.10 -17.78
C ARG A 221 3.78 -20.69 -17.63
N HIS A 222 2.45 -20.53 -17.67
CA HIS A 222 1.82 -19.21 -17.81
C HIS A 222 0.74 -18.93 -16.78
N ALA A 223 0.38 -19.92 -15.95
CA ALA A 223 -0.79 -19.87 -15.10
C ALA A 223 -0.44 -19.66 -13.63
N VAL A 224 -1.23 -18.81 -12.96
CA VAL A 224 -1.29 -18.64 -11.51
C VAL A 224 -2.75 -18.86 -11.08
N PRO A 225 -3.16 -20.12 -10.83
CA PRO A 225 -4.55 -20.47 -10.63
C PRO A 225 -5.05 -20.09 -9.23
N GLU A 226 -6.36 -19.97 -9.06
CA GLU A 226 -7.00 -20.02 -7.75
C GLU A 226 -6.86 -21.43 -7.17
N ALA A 227 -6.29 -21.54 -5.97
CA ALA A 227 -5.98 -22.83 -5.32
C ALA A 227 -6.44 -22.86 -3.86
N GLN A 228 -7.49 -22.12 -3.50
CA GLN A 228 -7.94 -22.00 -2.09
C GLN A 228 -8.17 -23.35 -1.42
N ASP A 229 -8.87 -24.28 -2.08
CA ASP A 229 -9.16 -25.60 -1.51
C ASP A 229 -7.88 -26.37 -1.14
N VAL A 230 -6.81 -26.21 -1.93
CA VAL A 230 -5.51 -26.85 -1.69
C VAL A 230 -4.74 -26.15 -0.58
N ILE A 231 -4.83 -24.82 -0.50
CA ILE A 231 -4.22 -24.05 0.60
C ILE A 231 -4.88 -24.43 1.94
N ASP A 232 -6.21 -24.56 1.95
CA ASP A 232 -6.95 -25.01 3.14
C ASP A 232 -6.49 -26.42 3.56
N GLU A 233 -6.36 -27.36 2.61
CA GLU A 233 -5.87 -28.73 2.87
C GLU A 233 -4.43 -28.76 3.40
N LEU A 234 -3.52 -27.97 2.82
CA LEU A 234 -2.14 -27.88 3.29
C LEU A 234 -2.04 -27.32 4.71
N VAL A 235 -2.86 -26.31 5.03
CA VAL A 235 -2.90 -25.74 6.39
C VAL A 235 -3.46 -26.76 7.37
N ASP A 236 -4.57 -27.43 7.03
CA ASP A 236 -5.16 -28.47 7.86
C ASP A 236 -4.22 -29.68 8.09
N GLU A 237 -3.38 -30.01 7.10
CA GLU A 237 -2.47 -31.15 7.17
C GLU A 237 -1.21 -30.87 8.00
N TYR A 238 -0.61 -29.69 7.82
CA TYR A 238 0.73 -29.41 8.37
C TYR A 238 0.72 -28.46 9.57
N VAL A 239 -0.29 -27.61 9.76
CA VAL A 239 -0.32 -26.69 10.91
C VAL A 239 -0.97 -27.38 12.10
N ASP A 240 -0.19 -27.57 13.16
CA ASP A 240 -0.66 -28.18 14.41
C ASP A 240 -1.79 -27.34 15.06
N ASP A 241 -2.73 -28.01 15.73
CA ASP A 241 -3.85 -27.36 16.47
C ASP A 241 -3.35 -26.31 17.49
N GLU A 242 -2.14 -26.48 18.04
CA GLU A 242 -1.52 -25.53 18.97
C GLU A 242 -1.05 -24.23 18.28
N ASP A 243 -0.78 -24.33 16.97
CA ASP A 243 -0.39 -23.23 16.11
C ASP A 243 -1.58 -22.55 15.41
N GLN A 244 -2.79 -23.06 15.60
CA GLN A 244 -4.02 -22.38 15.23
C GLN A 244 -4.42 -21.32 16.27
N LEU A 245 -5.08 -20.26 15.81
CA LEU A 245 -5.74 -19.27 16.65
C LEU A 245 -6.92 -19.93 17.36
N SER A 246 -7.06 -19.68 18.66
CA SER A 246 -8.26 -20.09 19.40
C SER A 246 -9.52 -19.39 18.86
N ASP A 247 -10.71 -19.95 19.10
CA ASP A 247 -12.00 -19.31 18.72
C ASP A 247 -12.09 -17.82 19.13
N GLN A 248 -11.51 -17.48 20.29
CA GLN A 248 -11.48 -16.11 20.79
C GLN A 248 -10.51 -15.23 19.98
N GLU A 249 -9.32 -15.73 19.64
CA GLU A 249 -8.35 -15.03 18.81
C GLU A 249 -8.83 -14.90 17.36
N GLN A 250 -9.53 -15.90 16.83
CA GLN A 250 -10.18 -15.82 15.52
C GLN A 250 -11.28 -14.76 15.52
N ALA A 251 -12.11 -14.72 16.58
CA ALA A 251 -13.13 -13.68 16.72
C ALA A 251 -12.50 -12.28 16.84
N ASP A 252 -11.41 -12.15 17.61
CA ASP A 252 -10.68 -10.90 17.78
C ASP A 252 -9.96 -10.48 16.49
N ALA A 253 -9.37 -11.41 15.74
CA ALA A 253 -8.77 -11.18 14.43
C ALA A 253 -9.82 -10.81 13.37
N VAL A 254 -11.00 -11.43 13.40
CA VAL A 254 -12.13 -11.03 12.55
C VAL A 254 -12.61 -9.63 12.94
N ILE A 255 -12.75 -9.31 14.23
CA ILE A 255 -13.13 -7.96 14.70
C ILE A 255 -12.05 -6.93 14.34
N GLU A 256 -10.77 -7.26 14.49
CA GLU A 256 -9.64 -6.42 14.10
C GLU A 256 -9.58 -6.26 12.59
N ARG A 257 -9.88 -7.30 11.81
CA ARG A 257 -9.97 -7.26 10.35
C ARG A 257 -11.20 -6.50 9.87
N TYR A 258 -12.33 -6.55 10.57
CA TYR A 258 -13.45 -5.64 10.34
C TYR A 258 -13.08 -4.21 10.72
N THR A 259 -12.36 -4.01 11.83
CA THR A 259 -11.90 -2.69 12.27
C THR A 259 -10.81 -2.13 11.34
N SER A 260 -9.97 -2.99 10.76
CA SER A 260 -8.87 -2.67 9.85
C SER A 260 -9.32 -2.62 8.39
N GLN A 261 -10.42 -3.27 8.00
CA GLN A 261 -11.16 -3.02 6.77
C GLN A 261 -12.04 -1.76 6.89
N ILE A 262 -12.47 -1.40 8.10
CA ILE A 262 -13.04 -0.07 8.37
C ILE A 262 -11.94 1.01 8.38
N ARG A 263 -10.69 0.66 8.75
CA ARG A 263 -9.52 1.56 8.71
C ARG A 263 -8.68 1.50 7.40
N GLY A 264 -8.88 0.48 6.55
CA GLY A 264 -8.02 0.11 5.40
C GLY A 264 -8.78 -0.40 4.18
N GLY A 265 -10.09 -0.59 4.27
CA GLY A 265 -11.02 -0.67 3.15
C GLY A 265 -11.36 0.71 2.61
N GLN A 266 -10.37 1.36 2.02
CA GLN A 266 -10.57 2.46 1.07
C GLN A 266 -10.14 1.99 -0.32
N SER A 267 -10.76 0.90 -0.81
CA SER A 267 -11.02 0.82 -2.25
C SER A 267 -12.00 1.94 -2.60
N SER A 268 -11.43 3.08 -3.01
CA SER A 268 -12.01 4.22 -3.75
C SER A 268 -13.43 4.74 -3.40
N SER A 269 -14.01 4.42 -2.23
CA SER A 269 -15.33 4.96 -1.85
C SER A 269 -15.59 5.24 -0.36
N SER A 270 -14.63 5.05 0.55
CA SER A 270 -14.86 5.30 2.00
C SER A 270 -13.98 6.40 2.63
N ARG A 271 -13.03 7.00 1.87
CA ARG A 271 -12.52 8.31 2.29
C ARG A 271 -13.66 9.28 2.05
N SER A 272 -14.12 9.91 3.12
CA SER A 272 -15.12 10.97 3.00
C SER A 272 -14.61 11.95 1.93
N LYS A 273 -15.40 12.18 0.88
CA LYS A 273 -15.02 13.06 -0.25
C LYS A 273 -14.59 14.46 0.19
N TYR A 274 -14.98 14.85 1.40
CA TYR A 274 -14.53 16.04 2.10
C TYR A 274 -13.00 16.15 2.20
N TYR A 275 -12.30 15.02 2.31
CA TYR A 275 -10.83 14.99 2.38
C TYR A 275 -10.15 15.01 1.01
N ASP A 276 -10.91 14.92 -0.08
CA ASP A 276 -10.40 14.92 -1.46
C ASP A 276 -10.59 16.29 -2.14
N LEU A 277 -11.11 17.27 -1.39
CA LEU A 277 -11.26 18.64 -1.88
C LEU A 277 -9.89 19.24 -2.22
N ASP A 278 -9.81 19.87 -3.39
CA ASP A 278 -8.62 20.62 -3.83
C ASP A 278 -8.59 21.99 -3.14
N PRO A 279 -7.56 22.31 -2.33
CA PRO A 279 -7.42 23.60 -1.68
C PRO A 279 -7.12 24.75 -2.66
N VAL A 280 -6.64 24.47 -3.88
CA VAL A 280 -6.27 25.51 -4.86
C VAL A 280 -7.46 26.39 -5.29
N PRO A 281 -8.60 25.85 -5.75
CA PRO A 281 -9.77 26.67 -6.07
C PRO A 281 -10.34 27.40 -4.85
N ILE A 282 -10.26 26.79 -3.66
CA ILE A 282 -10.72 27.37 -2.38
C ILE A 282 -9.86 28.59 -2.00
N ALA A 283 -8.53 28.47 -2.12
CA ALA A 283 -7.58 29.53 -1.82
C ALA A 283 -7.73 30.76 -2.74
N ASN A 284 -8.36 30.59 -3.90
CA ASN A 284 -8.47 31.62 -4.94
C ASN A 284 -9.51 32.71 -4.60
N THR A 285 -9.38 33.31 -3.41
CA THR A 285 -10.18 34.43 -2.92
C THR A 285 -9.28 35.55 -2.37
N GLY A 286 -9.89 36.67 -1.97
CA GLY A 286 -9.21 37.76 -1.28
C GLY A 286 -7.95 38.31 -1.99
N PRO A 287 -6.90 38.68 -1.23
CA PRO A 287 -5.62 39.12 -1.78
C PRO A 287 -4.92 38.05 -2.63
N PHE A 288 -5.03 36.77 -2.26
CA PHE A 288 -4.39 35.67 -2.99
C PHE A 288 -4.89 35.58 -4.43
N ARG A 289 -6.20 35.71 -4.66
CA ARG A 289 -6.78 35.78 -6.02
C ARG A 289 -6.19 36.90 -6.87
N LYS A 290 -5.88 38.04 -6.23
CA LYS A 290 -5.44 39.25 -6.93
C LYS A 290 -3.94 39.24 -7.25
N TYR A 291 -3.12 38.64 -6.38
CA TYR A 291 -1.67 38.77 -6.43
C TYR A 291 -0.92 37.44 -6.46
N GLY A 292 -1.57 36.32 -6.15
CA GLY A 292 -0.99 34.99 -6.15
C GLY A 292 -0.50 34.57 -7.54
N LYS A 293 0.64 33.89 -7.58
CA LYS A 293 1.28 33.34 -8.78
C LYS A 293 1.91 32.00 -8.44
N ASN A 294 1.71 31.01 -9.32
CA ASN A 294 2.30 29.67 -9.18
C ASN A 294 2.07 29.04 -7.80
N GLY A 295 0.85 29.17 -7.26
CA GLY A 295 0.50 28.62 -5.94
C GLY A 295 1.09 29.37 -4.75
N GLN A 296 1.72 30.53 -4.93
CA GLN A 296 2.29 31.35 -3.84
C GLN A 296 1.81 32.80 -3.90
N GLY A 297 1.63 33.44 -2.75
CA GLY A 297 1.10 34.81 -2.69
C GLY A 297 0.82 35.33 -1.28
N PRO A 298 0.09 36.45 -1.16
CA PRO A 298 -0.44 36.92 0.12
C PRO A 298 -1.55 35.99 0.62
N HIS A 299 -1.64 35.79 1.94
CA HIS A 299 -2.68 34.95 2.54
C HIS A 299 -4.11 35.44 2.17
N PRO A 300 -5.06 34.54 1.85
CA PRO A 300 -6.42 34.94 1.41
C PRO A 300 -7.21 35.77 2.43
N VAL A 301 -6.99 35.56 3.74
CA VAL A 301 -7.66 36.31 4.82
C VAL A 301 -6.93 37.60 5.19
N HIS A 302 -5.67 37.52 5.63
CA HIS A 302 -4.96 38.65 6.22
C HIS A 302 -3.96 39.34 5.28
N GLY A 303 -3.87 38.91 4.02
CA GLY A 303 -2.94 39.48 3.05
C GLY A 303 -1.46 39.28 3.42
N ALA A 304 -0.62 40.20 2.98
CA ALA A 304 0.77 40.28 3.40
C ALA A 304 0.86 40.62 4.90
N THR A 305 1.70 39.88 5.62
CA THR A 305 2.02 40.17 7.02
C THR A 305 3.52 40.33 7.19
N THR A 306 3.89 41.23 8.10
CA THR A 306 5.29 41.41 8.50
C THR A 306 5.69 40.23 9.39
N SER A 307 6.61 39.37 8.93
CA SER A 307 7.29 38.46 9.86
C SER A 307 8.26 39.27 10.73
N HIS A 308 8.58 38.76 11.92
CA HIS A 308 9.39 39.45 12.93
C HIS A 308 10.82 39.82 12.45
N ASP A 309 11.27 39.24 11.33
CA ASP A 309 12.60 39.42 10.74
C ASP A 309 12.60 40.17 9.39
N ASN A 310 11.42 40.55 8.86
CA ASN A 310 11.35 41.29 7.61
C ASN A 310 10.06 42.15 7.56
N PRO A 311 10.15 43.49 7.52
CA PRO A 311 8.97 44.33 7.29
C PRO A 311 8.46 44.02 5.88
N GLY A 312 7.45 43.15 5.80
CA GLY A 312 6.94 42.54 4.58
C GLY A 312 6.40 43.55 3.57
N PRO A 313 6.54 43.24 2.27
CA PRO A 313 6.17 44.10 1.15
C PRO A 313 4.64 44.20 0.97
N ASP A 314 4.19 45.13 0.12
CA ASP A 314 2.80 45.20 -0.34
C ASP A 314 2.30 43.81 -0.80
N ASP A 315 0.98 43.52 -0.68
CA ASP A 315 0.34 42.24 -1.10
C ASP A 315 0.83 41.69 -2.44
N LYS A 316 1.23 42.59 -3.36
CA LYS A 316 1.74 42.27 -4.69
C LYS A 316 3.00 41.40 -4.69
N ASP A 317 3.89 41.59 -3.71
CA ASP A 317 5.20 40.92 -3.66
C ASP A 317 5.29 39.95 -2.46
N SER A 318 4.18 39.68 -1.78
CA SER A 318 4.11 38.75 -0.66
C SER A 318 4.14 37.30 -1.10
N THR A 319 4.86 36.48 -0.33
CA THR A 319 4.94 35.02 -0.49
C THR A 319 4.65 34.29 0.82
N ASN A 320 3.86 34.91 1.72
CA ASN A 320 3.58 34.38 3.06
C ASN A 320 2.52 33.26 3.09
N PHE A 321 1.93 32.91 1.95
CA PHE A 321 1.01 31.80 1.80
C PHE A 321 1.30 30.98 0.53
N GLY A 322 1.21 29.66 0.64
CA GLY A 322 1.38 28.71 -0.44
C GLY A 322 0.26 27.68 -0.45
N VAL A 323 -0.17 27.25 -1.63
CA VAL A 323 -1.19 26.22 -1.83
C VAL A 323 -0.86 25.35 -3.02
N ASP A 324 -1.06 24.05 -2.86
CA ASP A 324 -0.86 23.02 -3.86
C ASP A 324 -1.90 21.90 -3.69
N SER A 325 -2.29 21.30 -4.81
CA SER A 325 -3.29 20.23 -4.85
C SER A 325 -2.83 18.94 -4.16
N GLN A 326 -1.52 18.68 -4.11
CA GLN A 326 -0.97 17.45 -3.49
C GLN A 326 -0.54 17.68 -2.04
N ASN A 327 0.01 18.85 -1.73
CA ASN A 327 0.64 19.13 -0.44
C ASN A 327 -0.21 20.02 0.50
N GLY A 328 -1.41 20.43 0.08
CA GLY A 328 -2.26 21.30 0.91
C GLY A 328 -1.85 22.76 0.83
N TRP A 329 -2.08 23.51 1.90
CA TRP A 329 -1.67 24.91 2.03
C TRP A 329 -0.81 25.14 3.27
N LYS A 330 -0.01 26.21 3.23
CA LYS A 330 0.83 26.67 4.34
C LYS A 330 0.82 28.19 4.42
N CYS A 331 0.64 28.72 5.64
CA CYS A 331 0.92 30.10 5.98
C CYS A 331 2.28 30.18 6.70
N TRP A 332 3.26 30.79 6.07
CA TRP A 332 4.59 31.00 6.67
C TRP A 332 4.60 32.11 7.72
N ALA A 333 3.57 32.96 7.77
CA ALA A 333 3.48 34.01 8.79
C ALA A 333 3.12 33.46 10.18
N HIS A 334 2.33 32.39 10.24
CA HIS A 334 1.87 31.77 11.49
C HIS A 334 2.40 30.34 11.68
N ASP A 335 3.25 29.89 10.76
CA ASP A 335 3.84 28.55 10.73
C ASP A 335 2.82 27.41 10.84
N ASP A 336 1.68 27.55 10.18
CA ASP A 336 0.60 26.56 10.22
C ASP A 336 -0.04 26.38 8.83
N GLY A 337 -0.83 25.32 8.65
CA GLY A 337 -1.36 24.91 7.36
C GLY A 337 -2.24 23.66 7.45
N GLY A 338 -2.57 23.07 6.30
CA GLY A 338 -3.36 21.85 6.26
C GLY A 338 -3.96 21.55 4.88
N GLY A 339 -5.01 20.73 4.87
CA GLY A 339 -5.79 20.45 3.66
C GLY A 339 -6.89 21.48 3.40
N ALA A 340 -7.75 21.18 2.43
CA ALA A 340 -8.88 22.03 2.05
C ALA A 340 -9.83 22.34 3.22
N LEU A 341 -10.15 21.36 4.08
CA LEU A 341 -11.01 21.58 5.24
C LEU A 341 -10.41 22.58 6.24
N GLN A 342 -9.10 22.47 6.50
CA GLN A 342 -8.38 23.46 7.32
C GLN A 342 -8.38 24.85 6.68
N LEU A 343 -8.32 24.94 5.35
CA LEU A 343 -8.40 26.23 4.66
C LEU A 343 -9.80 26.84 4.77
N ILE A 344 -10.85 26.03 4.56
CA ILE A 344 -12.24 26.46 4.71
C ILE A 344 -12.48 26.96 6.15
N ALA A 345 -11.97 26.26 7.15
CA ALA A 345 -12.05 26.70 8.55
C ALA A 345 -11.50 28.12 8.77
N VAL A 346 -10.41 28.44 8.08
CA VAL A 346 -9.77 29.75 8.12
C VAL A 346 -10.54 30.81 7.36
N LEU A 347 -11.04 30.48 6.16
CA LEU A 347 -11.81 31.42 5.34
C LEU A 347 -13.15 31.78 5.98
N GLU A 348 -13.77 30.83 6.67
CA GLU A 348 -15.06 31.00 7.35
C GLU A 348 -14.94 31.53 8.80
N GLY A 349 -13.73 31.83 9.27
CA GLY A 349 -13.51 32.35 10.62
C GLY A 349 -13.89 31.37 11.74
N ILE A 350 -13.85 30.06 11.45
CA ILE A 350 -14.02 28.98 12.43
C ILE A 350 -12.73 28.86 13.25
N ARG A 351 -11.57 28.91 12.58
CA ARG A 351 -10.25 28.94 13.20
C ARG A 351 -9.39 30.04 12.61
N ASP A 352 -8.43 30.52 13.39
CA ASP A 352 -7.36 31.36 12.86
C ASP A 352 -6.33 30.50 12.12
N CYS A 353 -5.66 31.08 11.13
CA CYS A 353 -4.67 30.36 10.32
C CYS A 353 -3.39 29.93 11.05
N GLY A 354 -3.26 30.21 12.35
CA GLY A 354 -2.20 29.70 13.24
C GLY A 354 -2.64 28.54 14.13
N SER A 355 -3.90 28.11 14.01
CA SER A 355 -4.50 27.00 14.77
C SER A 355 -5.52 26.25 13.92
N ALA A 356 -5.21 26.06 12.64
CA ALA A 356 -6.07 25.39 11.67
C ALA A 356 -5.81 23.89 11.60
N ALA A 357 -4.56 23.44 11.82
CA ALA A 357 -4.17 22.04 11.66
C ALA A 357 -4.99 21.04 12.51
N ASP A 358 -5.45 21.45 13.69
CA ASP A 358 -6.20 20.62 14.63
C ASP A 358 -7.73 20.71 14.49
N VAL A 359 -8.25 21.44 13.50
CA VAL A 359 -9.71 21.68 13.37
C VAL A 359 -10.54 20.39 13.29
N MET A 360 -9.96 19.31 12.75
CA MET A 360 -10.63 18.01 12.64
C MET A 360 -10.50 17.15 13.91
N GLN A 361 -9.90 17.67 14.98
CA GLN A 361 -9.83 17.03 16.30
C GLN A 361 -10.96 17.51 17.22
N ASP A 362 -11.54 18.69 16.94
CA ASP A 362 -12.71 19.22 17.63
C ASP A 362 -13.99 18.85 16.86
N PRO A 363 -14.93 18.08 17.45
CA PRO A 363 -16.13 17.64 16.75
C PRO A 363 -17.04 18.78 16.28
N GLU A 364 -17.19 19.85 17.07
CA GLU A 364 -18.05 20.98 16.71
C GLU A 364 -17.46 21.81 15.57
N ASP A 365 -16.14 22.06 15.60
CA ASP A 365 -15.48 22.74 14.49
C ASP A 365 -15.47 21.88 13.22
N ALA A 366 -15.22 20.56 13.35
CA ALA A 366 -15.29 19.64 12.22
C ALA A 366 -16.70 19.61 11.58
N LEU A 367 -17.76 19.66 12.39
CA LEU A 367 -19.14 19.81 11.90
C LEU A 367 -19.29 21.09 11.09
N ARG A 368 -18.90 22.23 11.66
CA ARG A 368 -19.07 23.54 11.01
C ARG A 368 -18.30 23.62 9.69
N VAL A 369 -17.07 23.12 9.65
CA VAL A 369 -16.23 23.08 8.45
C VAL A 369 -16.84 22.18 7.38
N CYS A 370 -17.37 21.01 7.75
CA CYS A 370 -18.00 20.11 6.78
C CYS A 370 -19.31 20.69 6.25
N LEU A 371 -20.11 21.37 7.08
CA LEU A 371 -21.29 22.09 6.56
C LEU A 371 -20.88 23.17 5.58
N ALA A 372 -19.88 24.00 5.91
CA ALA A 372 -19.36 25.02 5.00
C ALA A 372 -18.85 24.42 3.68
N ALA A 373 -18.07 23.35 3.76
CA ALA A 373 -17.51 22.68 2.59
C ALA A 373 -18.59 22.19 1.62
N ARG A 374 -19.68 21.62 2.15
CA ARG A 374 -20.83 21.15 1.37
C ARG A 374 -21.63 22.32 0.78
N ASP A 375 -21.96 23.29 1.63
CA ASP A 375 -22.96 24.31 1.28
C ASP A 375 -22.38 25.45 0.43
N GLU A 376 -21.10 25.79 0.61
CA GLU A 376 -20.49 26.97 -0.01
C GLU A 376 -19.38 26.62 -1.03
N TYR A 377 -18.67 25.50 -0.85
CA TYR A 377 -17.43 25.23 -1.59
C TYR A 377 -17.51 24.10 -2.61
N SER A 378 -18.39 23.10 -2.42
CA SER A 378 -18.51 21.99 -3.37
C SER A 378 -19.87 21.29 -3.32
N SER A 379 -20.64 21.39 -4.40
CA SER A 379 -21.88 20.63 -4.60
C SER A 379 -21.67 19.12 -4.75
N ASP A 380 -20.43 18.67 -5.00
CA ASP A 380 -20.11 17.24 -5.12
C ASP A 380 -20.20 16.49 -3.76
N LEU A 381 -20.46 17.25 -2.68
CA LEU A 381 -20.57 16.76 -1.31
C LEU A 381 -22.02 16.58 -0.83
N ASP A 382 -23.04 16.99 -1.60
CA ASP A 382 -24.45 16.95 -1.19
C ASP A 382 -24.89 15.56 -0.71
N ASP A 383 -24.49 14.52 -1.44
CA ASP A 383 -24.76 13.11 -1.11
C ASP A 383 -23.58 12.40 -0.45
N ALA A 384 -22.48 13.10 -0.18
CA ALA A 384 -21.26 12.50 0.37
C ALA A 384 -21.39 12.28 1.88
N ALA A 385 -20.92 11.13 2.37
CA ALA A 385 -20.84 10.89 3.80
C ALA A 385 -19.75 11.81 4.41
N PRO A 386 -20.09 12.65 5.41
CA PRO A 386 -19.11 13.49 6.09
C PRO A 386 -18.20 12.61 6.97
N PRO A 387 -17.05 13.14 7.41
CA PRO A 387 -16.18 12.45 8.35
C PRO A 387 -16.91 12.13 9.66
N THR A 388 -16.58 10.99 10.28
CA THR A 388 -17.18 10.56 11.56
C THR A 388 -17.06 11.62 12.66
N VAL A 389 -15.97 12.39 12.67
CA VAL A 389 -15.77 13.48 13.65
C VAL A 389 -16.79 14.62 13.49
N ALA A 390 -17.22 14.93 12.25
CA ALA A 390 -18.30 15.89 12.01
C ALA A 390 -19.65 15.34 12.49
N LEU A 391 -19.89 14.03 12.33
CA LEU A 391 -21.08 13.37 12.88
C LEU A 391 -21.08 13.35 14.41
N LYS A 392 -19.91 13.17 15.05
CA LYS A 392 -19.76 13.38 16.50
C LYS A 392 -20.11 14.82 16.90
N GLY A 393 -19.75 15.81 16.08
CA GLY A 393 -20.17 17.20 16.26
C GLY A 393 -21.70 17.37 16.25
N VAL A 394 -22.39 16.66 15.35
CA VAL A 394 -23.86 16.63 15.34
C VAL A 394 -24.39 16.07 16.66
N CYS A 395 -23.81 14.96 17.13
CA CYS A 395 -24.19 14.38 18.41
C CYS A 395 -23.99 15.36 19.57
N THR A 396 -22.87 16.10 19.60
CA THR A 396 -22.60 17.14 20.61
C THR A 396 -23.67 18.23 20.58
N VAL A 397 -23.94 18.82 19.42
CA VAL A 397 -24.93 19.91 19.27
C VAL A 397 -26.36 19.46 19.60
N GLN A 398 -26.68 18.20 19.32
CA GLN A 398 -28.00 17.61 19.54
C GLN A 398 -28.13 16.88 20.88
N ASN A 399 -27.07 16.91 21.71
CA ASN A 399 -27.00 16.26 23.02
C ASN A 399 -27.38 14.75 22.96
N LEU A 400 -26.79 14.05 21.98
CA LEU A 400 -26.85 12.60 21.83
C LEU A 400 -25.63 11.96 22.51
N ASP A 401 -25.82 10.80 23.14
CA ASP A 401 -24.72 10.04 23.74
C ASP A 401 -23.89 9.34 22.63
N PHE A 402 -22.57 9.41 22.72
CA PHE A 402 -21.65 8.70 21.82
C PHE A 402 -20.32 8.40 22.52
N PRO A 403 -19.54 7.41 22.06
CA PRO A 403 -18.24 7.12 22.65
C PRO A 403 -17.21 8.20 22.29
N ASP A 404 -16.44 8.65 23.28
CA ASP A 404 -15.35 9.64 23.10
C ASP A 404 -14.37 9.17 22.01
N ASP A 405 -13.96 7.90 22.09
CA ASP A 405 -13.06 7.25 21.14
C ASP A 405 -13.78 6.23 20.25
N GLY A 406 -13.31 6.09 19.02
CA GLY A 406 -13.83 5.08 18.08
C GLY A 406 -15.08 5.50 17.30
N PRO A 407 -15.68 4.56 16.54
CA PRO A 407 -16.82 4.83 15.67
C PRO A 407 -18.12 5.04 16.46
N LEU A 408 -19.08 5.72 15.83
CA LEU A 408 -20.47 5.73 16.30
C LEU A 408 -21.09 4.33 16.11
N ASP A 409 -21.93 3.89 17.03
CA ASP A 409 -22.76 2.72 16.79
C ASP A 409 -23.75 3.00 15.63
N SER A 410 -24.25 1.94 14.99
CA SER A 410 -25.08 2.05 13.79
C SER A 410 -26.32 2.93 13.98
N GLY A 411 -26.95 2.88 15.16
CA GLY A 411 -28.16 3.66 15.42
C GLY A 411 -27.84 5.14 15.58
N THR A 412 -26.82 5.46 16.37
CA THR A 412 -26.34 6.84 16.55
C THR A 412 -25.81 7.42 15.24
N TYR A 413 -25.12 6.62 14.43
CA TYR A 413 -24.64 7.03 13.10
C TYR A 413 -25.78 7.44 12.17
N GLU A 414 -26.83 6.61 12.03
CA GLU A 414 -27.97 6.92 11.16
C GLU A 414 -28.71 8.20 11.60
N ILE A 415 -28.89 8.39 12.90
CA ILE A 415 -29.50 9.60 13.47
C ILE A 415 -28.62 10.82 13.18
N ALA A 416 -27.33 10.75 13.49
CA ALA A 416 -26.39 11.85 13.28
C ALA A 416 -26.28 12.22 11.79
N ARG A 417 -26.27 11.22 10.89
CA ARG A 417 -26.25 11.43 9.45
C ARG A 417 -27.49 12.16 8.96
N GLY A 418 -28.68 11.67 9.35
CA GLY A 418 -29.94 12.31 8.98
C GLY A 418 -30.07 13.75 9.51
N LEU A 419 -29.53 14.03 10.69
CA LEU A 419 -29.47 15.37 11.26
C LEU A 419 -28.46 16.26 10.53
N PHE A 420 -27.28 15.74 10.18
CA PHE A 420 -26.31 16.47 9.36
C PHE A 420 -26.90 16.92 8.02
N ASP A 421 -27.66 16.03 7.35
CA ASP A 421 -28.32 16.34 6.07
C ASP A 421 -29.43 17.39 6.20
N ALA A 422 -30.01 17.54 7.40
CA ALA A 422 -31.03 18.55 7.68
C ALA A 422 -30.44 19.90 8.18
N MET A 423 -29.17 19.93 8.57
CA MET A 423 -28.46 21.14 8.98
C MET A 423 -27.98 21.93 7.76
N ASN A 424 -27.85 23.25 7.90
CA ASN A 424 -27.17 24.11 6.94
C ASN A 424 -26.05 24.88 7.64
N PHE A 425 -25.02 25.24 6.90
CA PHE A 425 -24.00 26.16 7.35
C PHE A 425 -24.62 27.56 7.54
N SER A 426 -24.28 28.19 8.66
CA SER A 426 -24.56 29.60 8.93
C SER A 426 -23.25 30.26 9.26
N SER A 427 -22.81 31.20 8.42
CA SER A 427 -21.62 31.99 8.74
C SER A 427 -21.90 32.90 9.95
N ARG A 428 -20.85 33.22 10.70
CA ARG A 428 -20.95 34.07 11.91
C ARG A 428 -21.58 35.44 11.66
N ASP A 429 -21.59 35.92 10.41
CA ASP A 429 -22.20 37.20 10.04
C ASP A 429 -23.74 37.20 10.13
N GLU A 430 -24.39 36.04 10.21
CA GLU A 430 -25.85 35.94 10.42
C GLU A 430 -26.27 35.90 11.91
N GLU A 431 -25.40 35.42 12.82
CA GLU A 431 -25.69 35.36 14.26
C GLU A 431 -25.67 36.74 14.93
N GLU A 432 -24.97 37.74 14.38
CA GLU A 432 -25.03 39.14 14.85
C GLU A 432 -26.25 39.92 14.29
N ARG A 433 -27.14 39.26 13.53
CA ARG A 433 -28.34 39.87 12.94
C ARG A 433 -29.65 39.56 13.65
N TRP A 434 -29.61 38.92 14.83
CA TRP A 434 -30.76 38.69 15.71
C TRP A 434 -30.60 39.31 17.10
#